data_AF-A0A8T5F8I3-F1
#
_entry.id   AF-A0A8T5F8I3-F1
#
_cell.length_a   1.000
_cell.length_b   1.000
_cell.length_c   1.000
_cell.angle_alpha   90.00
_cell.angle_beta   90.00
_cell.angle_gamma   90.00
#
_symmetry.space_group_name_H-M   'P 1'
#
loop_
_entity.id
_entity.type
_entity.pdbx_description
1 polymer ?
#
loop_
_entity_poly.entity_id
_entity_poly.type
_entity_poly.pdbx_seq_one_letter_code
_entity_poly.pdbx_strand_id
1 'polypeptide(L)' 'MKANPEQQTAIEHTGSPLLVTAGPGSGKTRVITERIKFLLKTGLKPSEILCLTFSEKAANELKERI' A
#
# COMPACT_ATOMS: atom_id res chain seq x y z
N MET A 1 3.19 -0.19 -15.66
CA MET A 1 4.40 0.45 -15.05
C MET A 1 4.91 -0.41 -13.91
N LYS A 2 6.23 -0.51 -13.72
CA LYS A 2 6.88 -1.28 -12.66
C LYS A 2 7.15 -0.38 -11.45
N ALA A 3 7.18 -0.93 -10.22
CA ALA A 3 7.62 -0.16 -9.06
C ALA A 3 9.12 0.14 -9.20
N ASN A 4 9.55 1.33 -8.78
CA ASN A 4 10.98 1.62 -8.67
C ASN A 4 11.55 0.92 -7.40
N PRO A 5 12.89 0.87 -7.23
CA PRO A 5 13.50 0.19 -6.10
C PRO A 5 12.98 0.69 -4.74
N GLU A 6 12.82 2.00 -4.55
CA GLU A 6 12.36 2.59 -3.28
C GLU A 6 10.91 2.22 -2.96
N GLN A 7 10.04 2.23 -3.98
CA GLN A 7 8.66 1.76 -3.86
C GLN A 7 8.62 0.26 -3.54
N GLN A 8 9.49 -0.54 -4.16
CA GLN A 8 9.56 -1.97 -3.90
C GLN A 8 9.95 -2.24 -2.44
N THR A 9 10.96 -1.53 -1.92
CA THR A 9 11.36 -1.60 -0.51
C THR A 9 10.18 -1.26 0.41
N ALA A 10 9.41 -0.21 0.11
CA ALA A 10 8.24 0.14 0.91
C ALA A 10 7.09 -0.89 0.81
N ILE A 11 6.92 -1.53 -0.35
CA ILE A 11 5.91 -2.58 -0.57
C ILE A 11 6.23 -3.83 0.25
N GLU A 12 7.50 -4.26 0.23
CA GLU A 12 7.93 -5.54 0.82
C GLU A 12 8.37 -5.45 2.29
N HIS A 13 8.49 -4.23 2.84
CA HIS A 13 8.91 -4.03 4.23
C HIS A 13 8.00 -4.74 5.24
N THR A 14 8.58 -5.50 6.17
CA THR A 14 7.86 -6.24 7.22
C THR A 14 8.63 -6.19 8.55
N GLY A 15 7.99 -6.60 9.65
CA GLY A 15 8.65 -6.80 10.95
C GLY A 15 8.88 -5.54 11.81
N SER A 16 8.69 -4.35 11.28
CA SER A 16 8.81 -3.10 12.05
C SER A 16 7.95 -1.96 11.45
N PRO A 17 7.62 -0.91 12.23
CA PRO A 17 6.95 0.28 11.70
C PRO A 17 7.76 0.95 10.58
N LEU A 18 7.08 1.50 9.57
CA LEU A 18 7.68 2.20 8.44
C LEU A 18 7.01 3.56 8.22
N LEU A 19 7.82 4.61 8.04
CA LEU A 19 7.38 5.93 7.57
C LEU A 19 7.89 6.15 6.14
N VAL A 20 7.00 6.51 5.22
CA VAL A 20 7.35 6.79 3.82
C VAL A 20 7.07 8.26 3.50
N THR A 21 8.10 9.02 3.17
CA THR A 21 7.99 10.41 2.69
C THR A 21 7.81 10.44 1.19
N ALA A 22 6.76 11.11 0.70
CA ALA A 22 6.37 11.00 -0.71
C ALA A 22 5.72 12.28 -1.27
N GLY A 23 6.37 12.91 -2.25
CA GLY A 23 5.88 14.10 -2.95
C GLY A 23 4.63 13.84 -3.83
N PRO A 24 3.96 14.90 -4.32
CA PRO A 24 2.87 14.76 -5.29
C PRO A 24 3.29 13.92 -6.50
N GLY A 25 2.38 13.09 -7.04
CA GLY A 25 2.65 12.26 -8.22
C GLY A 25 3.59 11.06 -8.01
N SER A 26 4.18 10.86 -6.83
CA SER A 26 5.16 9.80 -6.57
C SER A 26 4.61 8.35 -6.52
N GLY A 27 3.31 8.16 -6.77
CA GLY A 27 2.68 6.83 -6.75
C GLY A 27 2.29 6.28 -5.38
N LYS A 28 2.04 7.14 -4.37
CA LYS A 28 1.60 6.74 -3.01
C LYS A 28 0.49 5.69 -3.00
N THR A 29 -0.60 5.95 -3.72
CA THR A 29 -1.76 5.05 -3.80
C THR A 29 -1.35 3.67 -4.32
N ARG A 30 -0.47 3.62 -5.33
CA ARG A 30 0.04 2.37 -5.87
C ARG A 30 0.87 1.59 -4.85
N VAL A 31 1.75 2.26 -4.11
CA VAL A 31 2.54 1.63 -3.04
C VAL A 31 1.62 0.99 -2.01
N ILE A 32 0.57 1.71 -1.57
CA ILE A 32 -0.42 1.19 -0.63
C ILE A 32 -1.14 -0.05 -1.19
N THR A 33 -1.65 0.01 -2.42
CA THR A 33 -2.39 -1.11 -3.02
C THR A 33 -1.50 -2.34 -3.25
N GLU A 34 -0.27 -2.14 -3.73
CA GLU A 34 0.66 -3.25 -3.98
C GLU A 34 1.20 -3.84 -2.67
N ARG A 35 1.36 -3.03 -1.62
CA ARG A 35 1.66 -3.51 -0.26
C ARG A 35 0.57 -4.41 0.28
N ILE A 36 -0.70 -4.04 0.14
CA ILE A 36 -1.82 -4.88 0.58
C ILE A 36 -1.80 -6.22 -0.18
N LYS A 37 -1.63 -6.20 -1.51
CA LYS A 37 -1.49 -7.43 -2.31
C LYS A 37 -0.29 -8.27 -1.88
N PHE A 38 0.84 -7.65 -1.55
CA PHE A 38 2.02 -8.34 -1.03
C PHE A 38 1.70 -9.05 0.30
N LEU A 39 1.08 -8.35 1.26
CA LEU A 39 0.72 -8.93 2.55
C LEU A 39 -0.26 -10.12 2.42
N LEU A 40 -1.25 -9.99 1.53
CA LEU A 40 -2.17 -11.09 1.22
C LEU A 40 -1.44 -12.30 0.62
N LYS A 41 -0.47 -12.07 -0.28
CA LYS A 41 0.38 -13.13 -0.84
C LYS A 41 1.28 -13.79 0.21
N THR A 42 1.68 -13.06 1.25
CA THR A 42 2.44 -13.62 2.38
C THR A 42 1.59 -14.40 3.38
N GLY A 43 0.27 -14.49 3.16
CA GLY A 43 -0.64 -15.33 3.94
C GLY A 43 -1.47 -14.59 4.99
N LEU A 44 -1.36 -13.26 5.09
CA LEU A 44 -2.29 -12.49 5.94
C LEU A 44 -3.69 -12.55 5.33
N LYS A 45 -4.68 -12.70 6.19
CA LYS A 45 -6.10 -12.65 5.81
C LYS A 45 -6.50 -11.19 5.60
N PRO A 46 -7.45 -10.91 4.69
CA PRO A 46 -7.98 -9.55 4.52
C PRO A 46 -8.47 -8.92 5.82
N SER A 47 -9.05 -9.72 6.73
CA SER A 47 -9.52 -9.28 8.04
C SER A 47 -8.42 -8.82 9.00
N GLU A 48 -7.15 -9.10 8.70
CA GLU A 48 -5.99 -8.71 9.51
C GLU A 48 -5.35 -7.39 9.01
N ILE A 49 -5.88 -6.80 7.94
CA ILE A 49 -5.33 -5.60 7.29
C ILE A 49 -6.32 -4.44 7.43
N LEU A 50 -5.88 -3.36 8.08
CA LEU A 50 -6.61 -2.09 8.13
C LEU A 50 -5.92 -1.04 7.25
N CYS A 51 -6.64 -0.47 6.30
CA CYS A 51 -6.18 0.65 5.48
C CYS A 51 -7.04 1.89 5.76
N LEU A 52 -6.41 2.99 6.14
CA LEU A 52 -7.08 4.25 6.46
C LEU A 52 -6.67 5.34 5.48
N THR A 53 -7.61 6.24 5.18
CA THR A 53 -7.38 7.42 4.35
C THR A 53 -8.34 8.53 4.78
N PHE A 54 -8.07 9.77 4.37
CA PHE A 54 -8.79 10.95 4.86
C PHE A 54 -10.20 11.14 4.30
N SER A 55 -10.54 10.51 3.16
CA SER A 55 -11.83 10.74 2.50
C SER A 55 -12.49 9.45 2.05
N GLU A 56 -13.82 9.44 2.04
CA GLU A 56 -14.61 8.31 1.51
C GLU A 56 -14.27 8.02 0.05
N LYS A 57 -14.06 9.08 -0.76
CA LYS A 57 -13.64 8.94 -2.15
C LYS A 57 -12.35 8.13 -2.28
N ALA A 58 -11.32 8.49 -1.51
CA ALA A 58 -10.05 7.77 -1.54
C ALA A 58 -10.19 6.34 -1.01
N ALA A 59 -11.07 6.09 -0.04
CA ALA A 59 -11.33 4.76 0.48
C ALA A 59 -11.98 3.86 -0.59
N ASN A 60 -12.97 4.39 -1.32
CA ASN A 60 -13.61 3.69 -2.43
C ASN A 60 -12.62 3.41 -3.57
N GLU A 61 -11.80 4.40 -3.94
CA GLU A 61 -10.75 4.20 -4.96
C GLU A 61 -9.73 3.14 -4.58
N LEU A 62 -9.36 3.02 -3.29
CA LEU A 62 -8.48 1.96 -2.81
C LEU A 62 -9.17 0.59 -2.89
N LYS A 63 -10.44 0.52 -2.49
CA LYS A 63 -11.24 -0.71 -2.52
C LYS A 63 -11.44 -1.26 -3.93
N GLU A 64 -11.59 -0.40 -4.94
CA GLU A 64 -11.72 -0.83 -6.34
C GLU A 64 -10.42 -1.39 -6.94
N ARG A 65 -9.26 -1.10 -6.33
CA ARG A 65 -7.92 -1.46 -6.85
C ARG A 65 -7.33 -2.72 -6.23
N ILE A 66 -7.95 -3.25 -5.18
CA ILE A 66 -7.53 -4.41 -4.40
C ILE A 66 -8.44 -5.58 -4.72
#